data_AF-A0A975H7D3-F1
#
_entry.id   AF-A0A975H7D3-F1
#
_cell.length_a   1.000
_cell.length_b   1.000
_cell.length_c   1.000
_cell.angle_alpha   90.00
_cell.angle_beta   90.00
_cell.angle_gamma   90.00
#
_symmetry.space_group_name_H-M   'P 1'
#
loop_
_entity.id
_entity.type
_entity.pdbx_description
1 polymer ?
#
loop_
_entity_poly.entity_id
_entity_poly.type
_entity_poly.pdbx_seq_one_letter_code
_entity_poly.pdbx_strand_id
1 'polypeptide(L)'
;MIKKFKYIALIFMFLQCKKEEKGISITYEMYLNIDVKHSLNKRGIVYLNDKYSLSSGCKLIYKDSFPKWIKEHGNPIYLSKSAKFYPAIRHISAPYHLLKKSNSLLFKIIKNNDTLKFKLLKNEK
;
A
#
# COMPACT_ATOMS: atom_id res chain seq x y z
N MET A 1 -11.38 11.57 51.70
CA MET A 1 -10.89 12.53 50.68
C MET A 1 -10.37 11.78 49.43
N ILE A 2 -11.20 11.03 48.68
CA ILE A 2 -10.72 10.15 47.56
C ILE A 2 -11.64 10.15 46.31
N LYS A 3 -12.75 10.90 46.28
CA LYS A 3 -13.76 10.75 45.19
C LYS A 3 -13.51 11.54 43.90
N LYS A 4 -12.49 12.42 43.81
CA LYS A 4 -12.32 13.34 42.67
C LYS A 4 -11.40 12.84 41.54
N PHE A 5 -10.66 11.75 41.73
CA PHE A 5 -9.67 11.29 40.73
C PHE A 5 -10.23 10.33 39.65
N LYS A 6 -11.44 9.76 39.82
CA LYS A 6 -12.00 8.82 38.84
C LYS A 6 -12.51 9.49 37.55
N TYR A 7 -12.85 10.78 37.59
CA TYR A 7 -13.43 11.48 36.43
C TYR A 7 -12.38 11.89 35.38
N ILE A 8 -11.12 12.08 35.79
CA ILE A 8 -10.05 12.52 34.87
C ILE A 8 -9.61 11.38 33.93
N ALA A 9 -9.62 10.13 34.41
CA ALA A 9 -9.29 8.97 33.59
C ALA A 9 -10.34 8.66 32.51
N LEU A 10 -11.61 9.03 32.73
CA LEU A 10 -12.70 8.78 31.77
C LEU A 10 -12.63 9.73 30.56
N ILE A 11 -12.12 10.95 30.74
CA ILE A 11 -12.02 11.97 29.68
C ILE A 11 -10.90 11.64 28.69
N PHE A 12 -9.82 10.98 29.13
CA PHE A 12 -8.73 10.57 28.24
C PHE A 12 -9.09 9.42 27.29
N MET A 13 -10.12 8.62 27.60
CA MET A 13 -10.55 7.51 26.74
C MET A 13 -11.32 7.93 25.48
N PHE A 14 -11.85 9.16 25.42
CA PHE A 14 -12.62 9.63 24.26
C PHE A 14 -11.78 10.36 23.20
N LEU A 15 -10.49 10.59 23.46
CA LEU A 15 -9.54 11.13 22.48
C LEU A 15 -8.94 10.05 21.57
N GLN A 16 -9.62 8.92 21.38
CA GLN A 16 -9.44 8.14 20.15
C GLN A 16 -9.95 8.97 18.98
N CYS A 17 -9.11 9.90 18.54
CA CYS A 17 -9.23 10.61 17.29
C CYS A 17 -9.42 9.56 16.20
N LYS A 18 -10.67 9.38 15.74
CA LYS A 18 -10.97 8.62 14.53
C LYS A 18 -10.35 9.40 13.38
N LYS A 19 -9.05 9.17 13.15
CA LYS A 19 -8.34 9.68 11.99
C LYS A 19 -8.96 8.97 10.79
N GLU A 20 -9.94 9.60 10.17
CA GLU A 20 -10.57 9.08 8.96
C GLU A 20 -9.48 8.80 7.93
N GLU A 21 -9.39 7.55 7.49
CA GLU A 21 -8.41 7.10 6.50
C GLU A 21 -8.83 7.63 5.11
N LYS A 22 -8.69 8.94 4.88
CA LYS A 22 -9.16 9.69 3.70
C LYS A 22 -8.11 9.75 2.58
N GLY A 23 -7.75 8.60 2.00
CA GLY A 23 -7.02 8.55 0.73
C GLY A 23 -7.98 8.36 -0.45
N ILE A 24 -7.79 9.09 -1.56
CA ILE A 24 -8.49 8.85 -2.83
C ILE A 24 -8.10 7.47 -3.34
N SER A 25 -9.07 6.56 -3.37
CA SER A 25 -8.86 5.20 -3.87
C SER A 25 -8.55 5.22 -5.36
N ILE A 26 -7.47 4.56 -5.76
CA ILE A 26 -7.06 4.45 -7.16
C ILE A 26 -7.97 3.45 -7.87
N THR A 27 -8.81 3.94 -8.78
CA THR A 27 -9.83 3.14 -9.50
C THR A 27 -9.44 2.84 -10.95
N TYR A 28 -10.21 1.99 -11.64
CA TYR A 28 -9.99 1.64 -13.06
C TYR A 28 -9.89 2.86 -13.99
N GLU A 29 -10.78 3.84 -13.81
CA GLU A 29 -10.95 5.00 -14.69
C GLU A 29 -9.88 6.09 -14.46
N MET A 30 -9.23 6.07 -13.31
CA MET A 30 -8.31 7.12 -12.89
C MET A 30 -6.99 7.12 -13.69
N TYR A 31 -6.61 8.27 -14.24
CA TYR A 31 -5.24 8.55 -14.64
C TYR A 31 -4.44 9.03 -13.43
N LEU A 32 -3.24 8.51 -13.25
CA LEU A 32 -2.34 8.94 -12.18
C LEU A 32 -0.89 8.89 -12.65
N ASN A 33 -0.17 9.98 -12.45
CA ASN A 33 1.24 10.11 -12.78
C ASN A 33 1.90 10.91 -11.65
N ILE A 34 2.53 10.22 -10.70
CA ILE A 34 3.01 10.83 -9.45
C ILE A 34 4.35 10.25 -9.01
N ASP A 35 5.14 11.09 -8.36
CA ASP A 35 6.28 10.66 -7.56
C ASP A 35 5.83 10.32 -6.14
N VAL A 36 5.93 9.06 -5.77
CA VAL A 36 5.62 8.58 -4.41
C VAL A 36 6.87 8.78 -3.55
N LYS A 37 6.78 9.72 -2.61
CA LYS A 37 7.85 10.05 -1.66
C LYS A 37 7.75 9.23 -0.38
N HIS A 38 6.51 8.96 0.05
CA HIS A 38 6.24 8.13 1.22
C HIS A 38 5.07 7.17 0.95
N SER A 39 5.17 5.98 1.51
CA SER A 39 4.15 4.94 1.42
C SER A 39 3.96 4.26 2.77
N LEU A 40 2.70 4.05 3.16
CA LEU A 40 2.34 3.36 4.40
C LEU A 40 1.42 2.18 4.08
N ASN A 41 1.78 0.98 4.53
CA ASN A 41 0.89 -0.17 4.48
C ASN A 41 0.18 -0.34 5.82
N LYS A 42 -1.14 -0.25 5.83
CA LYS A 42 -1.97 -0.41 7.03
C LYS A 42 -3.24 -1.16 6.68
N ARG A 43 -3.54 -2.23 7.43
CA ARG A 43 -4.79 -3.02 7.32
C ARG A 43 -5.12 -3.46 5.89
N GLY A 44 -4.12 -3.86 5.13
CA GLY A 44 -4.31 -4.36 3.76
C GLY A 44 -4.45 -3.26 2.69
N ILE A 45 -4.25 -1.99 3.04
CA ILE A 45 -4.26 -0.83 2.14
C ILE A 45 -2.87 -0.20 2.12
N VAL A 46 -2.40 0.17 0.94
CA VAL A 46 -1.20 0.99 0.75
C VAL A 46 -1.64 2.42 0.50
N TYR A 47 -1.24 3.31 1.39
CA TYR A 47 -1.40 4.76 1.29
C TYR A 47 -0.17 5.36 0.63
N LEU A 48 -0.38 6.22 -0.36
CA LEU A 48 0.65 6.88 -1.16
C LEU A 48 0.55 8.39 -0.97
N ASN A 49 1.66 9.00 -0.55
CA ASN A 49 1.74 10.44 -0.31
C ASN A 49 0.61 11.00 0.59
N ASP A 50 0.08 10.17 1.51
CA ASP A 50 -1.10 10.45 2.34
C ASP A 50 -2.38 10.89 1.58
N LYS A 51 -2.36 10.79 0.25
CA LYS A 51 -3.40 11.31 -0.64
C LYS A 51 -4.12 10.22 -1.42
N TYR A 52 -3.40 9.21 -1.85
CA TYR A 52 -3.97 8.11 -2.65
C TYR A 52 -3.92 6.80 -1.89
N SER A 53 -4.84 5.89 -2.19
CA SER A 53 -4.86 4.57 -1.58
C SER A 53 -5.13 3.48 -2.63
N LEU A 54 -4.58 2.30 -2.41
CA LEU A 54 -4.84 1.12 -3.24
C LEU A 54 -4.66 -0.16 -2.41
N SER A 55 -5.24 -1.27 -2.85
CA SER A 55 -5.12 -2.53 -2.12
C SER A 55 -3.67 -3.02 -2.06
N SER A 56 -3.19 -3.35 -0.86
CA SER A 56 -1.85 -3.94 -0.64
C SER A 56 -1.60 -5.23 -1.41
N GLY A 57 -2.67 -5.89 -1.86
CA GLY A 57 -2.65 -7.13 -2.63
C GLY A 57 -2.52 -6.94 -4.14
N CYS A 58 -2.34 -5.71 -4.67
CA CYS A 58 -2.07 -5.51 -6.09
C CYS A 58 -0.81 -6.28 -6.50
N LYS A 59 -0.99 -7.30 -7.34
CA LYS A 59 0.06 -8.28 -7.68
C LYS A 59 0.89 -7.79 -8.85
N LEU A 60 2.19 -8.08 -8.79
CA LEU A 60 3.10 -7.93 -9.92
C LEU A 60 2.66 -8.86 -11.06
N ILE A 61 2.65 -8.35 -12.28
CA ILE A 61 2.48 -9.16 -13.48
C ILE A 61 3.82 -9.87 -13.72
N TYR A 62 3.73 -11.19 -13.88
CA TYR A 62 4.84 -12.13 -13.97
C TYR A 62 6.07 -11.58 -14.73
N LYS A 63 7.25 -11.76 -14.12
CA LYS A 63 8.58 -11.48 -14.67
C LYS A 63 9.48 -12.66 -14.31
N ASP A 64 10.32 -13.14 -15.22
CA ASP A 64 11.20 -14.29 -14.99
C ASP A 64 12.26 -14.05 -13.89
N SER A 65 12.57 -12.78 -13.62
CA SER A 65 13.44 -12.36 -12.53
C SER A 65 12.93 -11.08 -11.87
N PHE A 66 13.19 -10.95 -10.57
CA PHE A 66 12.80 -9.79 -9.78
C PHE A 66 14.00 -8.87 -9.52
N PRO A 67 13.87 -7.54 -9.69
CA PRO A 67 14.91 -6.62 -9.29
C PRO A 67 15.26 -6.75 -7.80
N LYS A 68 16.54 -6.50 -7.48
CA LYS A 68 17.10 -6.65 -6.12
C LYS A 68 16.33 -5.84 -5.07
N TRP A 69 15.82 -4.67 -5.45
CA TRP A 69 15.09 -3.76 -4.56
C TRP A 69 13.70 -4.26 -4.13
N ILE A 70 13.15 -5.32 -4.73
CA ILE A 70 11.92 -5.97 -4.23
C ILE A 70 12.22 -6.81 -2.98
N LYS A 71 13.45 -7.34 -2.86
CA LYS A 71 13.84 -8.21 -1.74
C LYS A 71 14.11 -7.45 -0.43
N GLU A 72 14.09 -6.11 -0.48
CA GLU A 72 14.37 -5.25 0.68
C GLU A 72 13.26 -5.27 1.74
N HIS A 73 12.02 -5.63 1.39
CA HIS A 73 10.91 -5.75 2.35
C HIS A 73 10.47 -7.21 2.55
N GLY A 74 11.26 -7.90 3.37
CA GLY A 74 10.92 -9.19 3.94
C GLY A 74 11.27 -10.37 3.03
N ASN A 75 11.81 -11.41 3.65
CA ASN A 75 11.93 -12.71 2.99
C ASN A 75 10.53 -13.13 2.54
N PRO A 76 10.36 -13.65 1.31
CA PRO A 76 9.14 -14.33 0.93
C PRO A 76 8.73 -15.29 2.03
N ILE A 77 7.50 -15.20 2.53
CA ILE A 77 6.99 -16.23 3.43
C ILE A 77 6.76 -17.47 2.55
N TYR A 78 7.74 -18.37 2.56
CA TYR A 78 7.64 -19.66 1.89
C TYR A 78 6.71 -20.55 2.72
N LEU A 79 5.44 -20.64 2.33
CA LEU A 79 4.44 -21.49 2.99
C LEU A 79 4.65 -23.00 2.70
N SER A 80 5.51 -23.34 1.74
CA SER A 80 5.93 -24.71 1.43
C SER A 80 7.24 -24.70 0.61
N LYS A 81 7.95 -25.83 0.50
CA LYS A 81 9.11 -26.00 -0.40
C LYS A 81 8.78 -25.71 -1.89
N SER A 82 7.50 -25.57 -2.25
CA SER A 82 7.00 -25.26 -3.59
C SER A 82 6.43 -23.85 -3.75
N ALA A 83 6.40 -23.03 -2.69
CA ALA A 83 5.79 -21.70 -2.73
C ALA A 83 6.65 -20.72 -3.56
N LYS A 84 6.14 -20.33 -4.74
CA LYS A 84 6.73 -19.25 -5.56
C LYS A 84 6.41 -17.89 -4.93
N PHE A 85 7.42 -17.05 -4.72
CA PHE A 85 7.23 -15.67 -4.27
C PHE A 85 6.57 -14.84 -5.36
N TYR A 86 5.47 -14.17 -5.03
CA TYR A 86 4.81 -13.21 -5.92
C TYR A 86 4.78 -11.83 -5.25
N PRO A 87 5.65 -10.90 -5.69
CA PRO A 87 5.65 -9.55 -5.17
C PRO A 87 4.29 -8.86 -5.35
N ALA A 88 3.77 -8.31 -4.28
CA ALA A 88 2.71 -7.31 -4.30
C ALA A 88 3.27 -5.90 -4.03
N ILE A 89 2.49 -4.88 -4.35
CA ILE A 89 2.84 -3.45 -4.18
C ILE A 89 3.31 -3.10 -2.75
N ARG A 90 2.80 -3.78 -1.74
CA ARG A 90 3.22 -3.59 -0.34
C ARG A 90 4.69 -3.91 -0.04
N HIS A 91 5.36 -4.65 -0.92
CA HIS A 91 6.78 -4.98 -0.77
C HIS A 91 7.67 -3.95 -1.48
N ILE A 92 7.09 -2.90 -2.06
CA ILE A 92 7.84 -1.85 -2.75
C ILE A 92 7.98 -0.64 -1.84
N SER A 93 9.20 -0.37 -1.39
CA SER A 93 9.53 0.81 -0.60
C SER A 93 9.52 2.06 -1.49
N ALA A 94 8.84 3.12 -1.04
CA ALA A 94 9.11 4.47 -1.52
C ALA A 94 10.59 4.85 -1.26
N PRO A 95 11.22 5.72 -2.09
CA PRO A 95 10.61 6.46 -3.19
C PRO A 95 10.53 5.67 -4.50
N TYR A 96 9.53 5.98 -5.32
CA TYR A 96 9.37 5.49 -6.69
C TYR A 96 8.38 6.36 -7.46
N HIS A 97 8.36 6.22 -8.78
CA HIS A 97 7.38 6.87 -9.63
C HIS A 97 6.23 5.90 -9.97
N LEU A 98 4.99 6.35 -9.89
CA LEU A 98 3.79 5.57 -10.21
C LEU A 98 3.08 6.17 -11.42
N LEU A 99 2.90 5.34 -12.45
CA LEU A 99 2.14 5.69 -13.65
C LEU A 99 0.98 4.72 -13.87
N LYS A 100 -0.23 5.25 -13.93
CA LYS A 100 -1.46 4.53 -14.21
C LYS A 100 -2.23 5.27 -15.30
N LYS A 101 -2.60 4.55 -16.36
CA LYS A 101 -3.47 5.08 -17.41
C LYS A 101 -4.93 4.92 -17.00
N SER A 102 -5.78 5.85 -17.45
CA SER A 102 -7.24 5.70 -17.38
C SER A 102 -7.69 4.43 -18.07
N ASN A 103 -8.81 3.87 -17.59
CA ASN A 103 -9.44 2.67 -18.12
C ASN A 103 -8.47 1.49 -18.22
N SER A 104 -7.62 1.34 -17.21
CA SER A 104 -6.67 0.23 -17.12
C SER A 104 -6.61 -0.32 -15.72
N LEU A 105 -6.65 -1.64 -15.60
CA LEU A 105 -6.31 -2.32 -14.35
C LEU A 105 -4.81 -2.33 -14.09
N LEU A 106 -3.99 -1.86 -15.02
CA LEU A 106 -2.54 -1.92 -14.91
C LEU A 106 -1.97 -0.58 -14.46
N PHE A 107 -0.98 -0.64 -13.58
CA PHE A 107 -0.13 0.49 -13.25
C PHE A 107 1.34 0.08 -13.27
N LYS A 108 2.20 1.05 -13.48
CA LYS A 108 3.65 0.89 -13.51
C LYS A 108 4.25 1.52 -12.26
N ILE A 109 5.23 0.84 -11.68
CA ILE A 109 6.15 1.41 -10.72
C ILE A 109 7.52 1.51 -11.41
N ILE A 110 8.10 2.70 -11.40
CA ILE A 110 9.41 2.98 -11.98
C ILE A 110 10.35 3.35 -10.84
N LYS A 111 11.44 2.58 -10.69
CA LYS A 111 12.45 2.78 -9.63
C LYS A 111 13.80 2.30 -10.15
N ASN A 112 14.86 3.09 -9.93
CA ASN A 112 16.23 2.75 -10.30
C ASN A 112 16.37 2.31 -11.78
N ASN A 113 15.74 3.04 -12.71
CA ASN A 113 15.68 2.71 -14.15
C ASN A 113 15.02 1.36 -14.50
N ASP A 114 14.41 0.65 -13.55
CA ASP A 114 13.58 -0.52 -13.81
C ASP A 114 12.09 -0.17 -13.71
N THR A 115 11.27 -0.88 -14.50
CA THR A 115 9.82 -0.74 -14.51
C THR A 115 9.15 -2.06 -14.18
N LEU A 116 8.29 -2.03 -13.18
CA LEU A 116 7.42 -3.14 -12.81
C LEU A 116 5.98 -2.81 -13.17
N LYS A 117 5.20 -3.81 -13.61
CA LYS A 117 3.78 -3.67 -13.93
C LYS A 117 2.95 -4.43 -12.91
N PHE A 118 2.03 -3.76 -12.24
CA PHE A 118 1.13 -4.35 -11.26
C PHE A 118 -0.31 -4.31 -11.77
N LYS A 119 -1.13 -5.25 -11.30
CA LYS A 119 -2.56 -5.30 -11.56
C LYS A 119 -3.33 -4.84 -10.31
N LEU A 120 -4.20 -3.85 -10.48
CA LEU A 120 -5.19 -3.45 -9.49
C LEU A 120 -6.13 -4.60 -9.18
N LEU A 121 -6.46 -4.76 -7.90
CA LEU A 121 -7.56 -5.63 -7.51
C LEU A 121 -8.87 -4.92 -7.83
N LYS A 122 -9.76 -5.62 -8.54
CA LYS A 122 -11.12 -5.15 -8.76
C LYS A 122 -11.84 -5.30 -7.42
N ASN A 123 -12.30 -4.21 -6.83
CA ASN A 123 -13.27 -4.32 -5.75
C ASN A 123 -14.59 -4.68 -6.44
N GLU A 124 -14.97 -5.95 -6.38
CA GLU A 124 -16.35 -6.35 -6.64
C GLU A 124 -17.18 -5.70 -5.54
N LYS A 125 -17.96 -4.70 -5.94
CA LYS A 125 -19.04 -4.15 -5.13
C LYS A 125 -20.32 -4.89 -5.49
#